data_AF-A0A349LTG9-F1
#
_entry.id   AF-A0A349LTG9-F1
#
_cell.length_a   1.000
_cell.length_b   1.000
_cell.length_c   1.000
_cell.angle_alpha   90.00
_cell.angle_beta   90.00
_cell.angle_gamma   90.00
#
_symmetry.space_group_name_H-M   'P 1'
#
loop_
_entity.id
_entity.type
_entity.pdbx_description
1 polymer ?
#
loop_
_entity_poly.entity_id
_entity_poly.type
_entity_poly.pdbx_seq_one_letter_code
_entity_poly.pdbx_strand_id
1 'polypeptide(L)'
;RRPAGDTTKVVETINRKNIADTDQDQAEPIEDAEALQRKQAQQQQRAAQTALSTQQALLDGLQELDLWIHDQLRTGILAFNKELRERTRRIASRMVDAKATTLASRIDELASVVRDVPTERQPELIVQELGCWLLLSRAFQNNPLDLDAKRALCGAESRATSPHNDLKSFHRQGRWLCIGEQITNRRDGLISHSTYLWPLDAQPVADLHSAVLLQDFYPASTGKRHGSMRAGTILQAAVQFYPSRWLQRATLDDFQPLDEPLDSASIACGIDISQTFISARQQLPWLEHVTGLVGPCQLFKEAAGPYWLKTNTGLLPLSQHSFPAAAGGPLSNACVRWNGREAELLTAFSATWGVIAC
;
A
#
# COMPACT_ATOMS: atom_id res chain seq x y z
N ARG A 1 -46.58 -56.27 49.28
CA ARG A 1 -46.61 -57.73 48.96
C ARG A 1 -47.68 -57.92 47.88
N ARG A 2 -47.24 -58.33 46.67
CA ARG A 2 -47.91 -58.87 45.44
C ARG A 2 -49.46 -58.84 45.26
N PRO A 3 -49.99 -58.96 44.02
CA PRO A 3 -49.44 -58.53 42.70
C PRO A 3 -50.50 -58.00 41.67
N ALA A 4 -49.96 -57.53 40.55
CA ALA A 4 -50.41 -57.53 39.13
C ALA A 4 -51.88 -57.78 38.73
N GLY A 5 -52.36 -56.92 37.81
CA GLY A 5 -53.53 -57.12 36.95
C GLY A 5 -53.25 -56.58 35.54
N ASP A 6 -53.65 -57.38 34.56
CA ASP A 6 -53.25 -57.42 33.15
C ASP A 6 -54.10 -56.53 32.22
N THR A 7 -53.55 -56.33 31.03
CA THR A 7 -53.96 -55.60 29.83
C THR A 7 -55.25 -56.08 29.15
N THR A 8 -56.06 -55.16 28.60
CA THR A 8 -56.74 -55.38 27.30
C THR A 8 -57.12 -54.07 26.58
N LYS A 9 -56.99 -54.11 25.25
CA LYS A 9 -57.13 -53.03 24.26
C LYS A 9 -58.60 -52.64 23.97
N VAL A 10 -58.81 -51.38 23.56
CA VAL A 10 -59.89 -50.98 22.62
C VAL A 10 -59.31 -49.98 21.62
N VAL A 11 -59.62 -50.23 20.34
CA VAL A 11 -59.30 -49.45 19.13
C VAL A 11 -60.42 -48.44 18.89
N GLU A 12 -60.10 -47.25 18.35
CA GLU A 12 -60.93 -46.33 17.52
C GLU A 12 -60.24 -44.95 17.57
N THR A 13 -60.17 -44.04 16.59
CA THR A 13 -60.53 -43.96 15.16
C THR A 13 -59.76 -42.74 14.63
N ILE A 14 -59.20 -42.83 13.43
CA ILE A 14 -58.56 -41.70 12.73
C ILE A 14 -59.65 -40.76 12.21
N ASN A 15 -59.59 -39.45 12.54
CA ASN A 15 -60.32 -38.45 11.76
C ASN A 15 -59.59 -37.08 11.67
N ARG A 16 -59.03 -36.86 10.48
CA ARG A 16 -58.92 -35.63 9.66
C ARG A 16 -58.54 -34.28 10.30
N LYS A 17 -57.49 -33.71 9.69
CA LYS A 17 -57.05 -32.30 9.68
C LYS A 17 -58.20 -31.29 9.78
N ASN A 18 -58.05 -30.30 10.66
CA ASN A 18 -58.44 -28.93 10.38
C ASN A 18 -57.21 -28.03 10.57
N ILE A 19 -56.76 -27.50 9.42
CA ILE A 19 -55.86 -26.36 9.27
C ILE A 19 -56.74 -25.13 9.48
N ALA A 20 -56.73 -24.58 10.69
CA ALA A 20 -57.21 -23.25 11.03
C ALA A 20 -56.79 -22.97 12.48
N ASP A 21 -56.31 -21.76 12.76
CA ASP A 21 -55.91 -21.24 14.08
C ASP A 21 -54.50 -21.57 14.58
N THR A 22 -53.49 -21.26 13.76
CA THR A 22 -52.22 -20.76 14.33
C THR A 22 -51.63 -19.66 13.44
N ASP A 23 -52.44 -18.65 13.11
CA ASP A 23 -51.91 -17.31 12.81
C ASP A 23 -51.79 -16.57 14.14
N GLN A 24 -50.73 -16.86 14.87
CA GLN A 24 -50.22 -15.92 15.87
C GLN A 24 -49.35 -14.92 15.12
N ASP A 25 -49.86 -13.70 15.02
CA ASP A 25 -49.17 -12.46 14.67
C ASP A 25 -47.72 -12.47 15.20
N GLN A 26 -46.77 -12.85 14.36
CA GLN A 26 -45.41 -12.36 14.43
C GLN A 26 -45.35 -11.13 13.51
N ALA A 27 -45.94 -10.04 13.98
CA ALA A 27 -45.61 -8.73 13.46
C ALA A 27 -44.11 -8.52 13.74
N GLU A 28 -43.29 -8.66 12.70
CA GLU A 28 -41.93 -8.13 12.69
C GLU A 28 -42.02 -6.66 13.13
N PRO A 29 -41.25 -6.22 14.14
CA PRO A 29 -41.30 -4.82 14.54
C PRO A 29 -40.78 -4.01 13.36
N ILE A 30 -41.67 -3.26 12.72
CA ILE A 30 -41.31 -2.18 11.81
C ILE A 30 -40.40 -1.25 12.63
N GLU A 31 -39.08 -1.36 12.45
CA GLU A 31 -38.15 -0.40 13.05
C GLU A 31 -38.56 0.98 12.54
N ASP A 32 -39.12 1.77 13.46
CA ASP A 32 -39.60 3.12 13.20
C ASP A 32 -38.50 3.90 12.48
N ALA A 33 -38.81 4.49 11.32
CA ALA A 33 -37.85 5.26 10.53
C ALA A 33 -37.17 6.36 11.37
N GLU A 34 -37.86 6.88 12.39
CA GLU A 34 -37.31 7.80 13.38
C GLU A 34 -36.26 7.16 14.31
N ALA A 35 -36.43 5.90 14.72
CA ALA A 35 -35.45 5.19 15.54
C ALA A 35 -34.18 4.91 14.72
N LEU A 36 -34.31 4.59 13.43
CA LEU A 36 -33.18 4.42 12.52
C LEU A 36 -32.42 5.74 12.31
N GLN A 37 -33.15 6.85 12.11
CA GLN A 37 -32.56 8.19 11.98
C GLN A 37 -31.85 8.65 13.26
N ARG A 38 -32.42 8.41 14.44
CA ARG A 38 -31.78 8.73 15.73
C ARG A 38 -30.51 7.90 15.95
N LYS A 39 -30.53 6.60 15.61
CA LYS A 39 -29.33 5.73 15.64
C LYS A 39 -28.25 6.25 14.70
N GLN A 40 -28.60 6.62 13.46
CA GLN A 40 -27.66 7.17 12.48
C GLN A 40 -27.07 8.52 12.92
N ALA A 41 -27.89 9.44 13.43
CA ALA A 41 -27.43 10.73 13.93
C ALA A 41 -26.49 10.56 15.14
N GLN A 42 -26.82 9.67 16.07
CA GLN A 42 -25.95 9.37 17.22
C GLN A 42 -24.64 8.71 16.78
N GLN A 43 -24.68 7.84 15.77
CA GLN A 43 -23.49 7.23 15.18
C GLN A 43 -22.59 8.28 14.52
N GLN A 44 -23.16 9.23 13.76
CA GLN A 44 -22.44 10.33 13.14
C GLN A 44 -21.80 11.24 14.20
N GLN A 45 -22.52 11.57 15.27
CA GLN A 45 -21.99 12.40 16.36
C GLN A 45 -20.83 11.71 17.09
N ARG A 46 -20.95 10.41 17.38
CA ARG A 46 -19.87 9.61 17.97
C ARG A 46 -18.66 9.50 17.05
N ALA A 47 -18.89 9.33 15.74
CA ALA A 47 -17.82 9.29 14.74
C ALA A 47 -17.07 10.63 14.66
N ALA A 48 -17.80 11.75 14.66
CA ALA A 48 -17.21 13.09 14.68
C ALA A 48 -16.39 13.34 15.95
N GLN A 49 -16.90 12.97 17.12
CA GLN A 49 -16.18 13.11 18.38
C GLN A 49 -14.92 12.23 18.43
N THR A 50 -15.00 11.01 17.90
CA THR A 50 -13.85 10.10 17.78
C THR A 50 -12.81 10.66 16.82
N ALA A 51 -13.23 11.25 15.69
CA ALA A 51 -12.33 11.88 14.74
C ALA A 51 -11.56 13.06 15.36
N LEU A 52 -12.26 13.92 16.11
CA LEU A 52 -11.64 15.03 16.84
C LEU A 52 -10.66 14.54 17.91
N SER A 53 -11.04 13.56 18.72
CA SER A 53 -10.15 12.97 19.73
C SER A 53 -8.92 12.31 19.09
N THR A 54 -9.08 11.62 17.97
CA THR A 54 -7.97 11.01 17.21
C THR A 54 -7.03 12.08 16.68
N GLN A 55 -7.58 13.17 16.12
CA GLN A 55 -6.78 14.29 15.65
C GLN A 55 -5.99 14.94 16.78
N GLN A 56 -6.60 15.14 17.96
CA GLN A 56 -5.89 15.70 19.10
C GLN A 56 -4.75 14.78 19.57
N ALA A 57 -5.02 13.47 19.69
CA ALA A 57 -4.01 12.50 20.06
C ALA A 57 -2.82 12.49 19.08
N LEU A 58 -3.10 12.62 17.77
CA LEU A 58 -2.07 12.76 16.75
C LEU A 58 -1.23 14.04 16.94
N LEU A 59 -1.88 15.19 17.15
CA LEU A 59 -1.17 16.46 17.37
C LEU A 59 -0.27 16.41 18.60
N ASP A 60 -0.77 15.90 19.72
CA ASP A 60 -0.01 15.78 20.97
C ASP A 60 1.18 14.84 20.79
N GLY A 61 0.97 13.68 20.14
CA GLY A 61 2.05 12.73 19.85
C GLY A 61 3.09 13.29 18.89
N LEU A 62 2.68 14.06 17.89
CA LEU A 62 3.60 14.71 16.95
C LEU A 62 4.43 15.82 17.60
N GLN A 63 3.86 16.56 18.54
CA GLN A 63 4.63 17.52 19.34
C GLN A 63 5.70 16.81 20.18
N GLU A 64 5.36 15.66 20.77
CA GLU A 64 6.33 14.83 21.48
C GLU A 64 7.43 14.29 20.56
N LEU A 65 7.05 13.85 19.34
CA LEU A 65 8.01 13.42 18.32
C LEU A 65 8.97 14.55 17.94
N ASP A 66 8.48 15.77 17.71
CA ASP A 66 9.30 16.93 17.35
C ASP A 66 10.34 17.23 18.45
N LEU A 67 9.92 17.22 19.72
CA LEU A 67 10.83 17.39 20.87
C LEU A 67 11.86 16.26 20.94
N TRP A 68 11.41 15.02 20.71
CA TRP A 68 12.29 13.86 20.71
C TRP A 68 13.34 13.96 19.59
N ILE A 69 12.96 14.35 18.36
CA ILE A 69 13.88 14.56 17.24
C ILE A 69 14.90 15.64 17.60
N HIS A 70 14.46 16.76 18.19
CA HIS A 70 15.34 17.83 18.62
C HIS A 70 16.37 17.34 19.66
N ASP A 71 15.97 16.50 20.62
CA ASP A 71 16.89 15.89 21.57
C ASP A 71 17.93 14.97 20.89
N GLN A 72 17.53 14.22 19.86
CA GLN A 72 18.47 13.35 19.12
C GLN A 72 19.55 14.18 18.42
N LEU A 73 19.15 15.29 17.81
CA LEU A 73 20.07 16.22 17.15
C LEU A 73 20.99 16.92 18.16
N ARG A 74 20.44 17.35 19.30
CA ARG A 74 21.18 18.02 20.38
C ARG A 74 22.21 17.10 21.04
N THR A 75 21.87 15.83 21.24
CA THR A 75 22.77 14.81 21.82
C THR A 75 23.76 14.22 20.81
N GLY A 76 23.48 14.39 19.52
CA GLY A 76 24.34 14.02 18.41
C GLY A 76 23.97 12.67 17.79
N ILE A 77 23.97 12.62 16.45
CA ILE A 77 23.53 11.45 15.67
C ILE A 77 24.39 10.21 15.93
N LEU A 78 25.69 10.37 16.16
CA LEU A 78 26.59 9.24 16.45
C LEU A 78 26.28 8.57 17.79
N ALA A 79 25.92 9.35 18.81
CA ALA A 79 25.49 8.81 20.10
C ALA A 79 24.14 8.12 19.96
N PHE A 80 23.20 8.77 19.25
CA PHE A 80 21.90 8.19 18.94
C PHE A 80 22.01 6.85 18.18
N ASN A 81 22.90 6.74 17.19
CA ASN A 81 23.07 5.53 16.39
C ASN A 81 23.46 4.30 17.24
N LYS A 82 24.23 4.49 18.32
CA LYS A 82 24.61 3.40 19.24
C LYS A 82 23.42 2.79 19.98
N GLU A 83 22.39 3.58 20.23
CA GLU A 83 21.18 3.19 20.96
C GLU A 83 19.93 3.18 20.07
N LEU A 84 20.13 3.16 18.75
CA LEU A 84 19.10 3.45 17.75
C LEU A 84 17.86 2.58 17.96
N ARG A 85 18.03 1.25 18.05
CA ARG A 85 16.94 0.28 18.21
C ARG A 85 16.09 0.54 19.45
N GLU A 86 16.71 0.81 20.59
CA GLU A 86 15.97 1.00 21.85
C GLU A 86 15.29 2.37 21.89
N ARG A 87 15.93 3.41 21.34
CA ARG A 87 15.37 4.76 21.31
C ARG A 87 14.23 4.86 20.30
N THR A 88 14.35 4.26 19.10
CA THR A 88 13.27 4.23 18.10
C THR A 88 12.07 3.44 18.58
N ARG A 89 12.26 2.25 19.17
CA ARG A 89 11.17 1.43 19.70
C ARG A 89 10.35 2.17 20.77
N ARG A 90 11.02 2.92 21.64
CA ARG A 90 10.37 3.71 22.70
C ARG A 90 9.46 4.80 22.12
N ILE A 91 9.96 5.59 21.17
CA ILE A 91 9.14 6.65 20.54
C ILE A 91 8.08 6.06 19.61
N ALA A 92 8.35 4.95 18.92
CA ALA A 92 7.36 4.23 18.12
C ALA A 92 6.16 3.78 18.96
N SER A 93 6.38 3.25 20.16
CA SER A 93 5.29 2.89 21.09
C SER A 93 4.39 4.09 21.40
N ARG A 94 4.98 5.26 21.63
CA ARG A 94 4.22 6.50 21.88
C ARG A 94 3.42 6.93 20.65
N MET A 95 3.96 6.73 19.46
CA MET A 95 3.25 7.00 18.21
C MET A 95 2.04 6.06 18.02
N VAL A 96 2.11 4.81 18.48
CA VAL A 96 0.95 3.90 18.51
C VAL A 96 -0.14 4.45 19.43
N ASP A 97 0.23 4.91 20.63
CA ASP A 97 -0.71 5.52 21.58
C ASP A 97 -1.35 6.79 20.99
N ALA A 98 -0.56 7.58 20.26
CA ALA A 98 -0.98 8.77 19.51
C ALA A 98 -1.76 8.47 18.22
N LYS A 99 -2.07 7.20 17.91
CA LYS A 99 -2.79 6.76 16.69
C LYS A 99 -2.04 6.98 15.37
N ALA A 100 -0.74 7.25 15.40
CA ALA A 100 0.15 7.34 14.24
C ALA A 100 0.79 5.98 13.92
N THR A 101 -0.02 4.95 13.70
CA THR A 101 0.43 3.53 13.59
C THR A 101 1.35 3.26 12.40
N THR A 102 1.16 3.94 11.27
CA THR A 102 2.01 3.77 10.08
C THR A 102 3.37 4.42 10.31
N LEU A 103 3.39 5.64 10.86
CA LEU A 103 4.63 6.29 11.26
C LEU A 103 5.36 5.50 12.36
N ALA A 104 4.65 4.96 13.35
CA ALA A 104 5.22 4.13 14.40
C ALA A 104 5.98 2.93 13.82
N SER A 105 5.38 2.24 12.85
CA SER A 105 5.98 1.09 12.17
C SER A 105 7.27 1.50 11.44
N ARG A 106 7.23 2.61 10.70
CA ARG A 106 8.42 3.17 10.02
C ARG A 106 9.53 3.55 10.98
N ILE A 107 9.20 4.15 12.12
CA ILE A 107 10.21 4.51 13.14
C ILE A 107 10.85 3.24 13.73
N ASP A 108 10.06 2.21 14.04
CA ASP A 108 10.58 0.94 14.57
C ASP A 108 11.51 0.23 13.57
N GLU A 109 11.19 0.32 12.27
CA GLU A 109 11.98 -0.27 11.18
C GLU A 109 13.31 0.45 10.90
N LEU A 110 13.46 1.72 11.30
CA LEU A 110 14.68 2.52 11.03
C LEU A 110 15.96 1.79 11.44
N ALA A 111 15.96 1.15 12.61
CA ALA A 111 17.14 0.44 13.09
C ALA A 111 17.54 -0.74 12.20
N SER A 112 16.59 -1.37 11.50
CA SER A 112 16.90 -2.41 10.51
C SER A 112 17.46 -1.78 9.25
N VAL A 113 16.78 -0.77 8.71
CA VAL A 113 17.19 -0.10 7.47
C VAL A 113 18.60 0.50 7.59
N VAL A 114 18.95 1.08 8.74
CA VAL A 114 20.28 1.65 8.99
C VAL A 114 21.37 0.57 9.05
N ARG A 115 21.07 -0.63 9.59
CA ARG A 115 22.05 -1.72 9.65
C ARG A 115 22.42 -2.26 8.27
N ASP A 116 21.51 -2.20 7.32
CA ASP A 116 21.72 -2.69 5.95
C ASP A 116 22.57 -1.72 5.11
N VAL A 117 22.95 -0.56 5.67
CA VAL A 117 23.72 0.50 5.01
C VAL A 117 25.17 0.51 5.53
N PRO A 118 26.17 0.75 4.65
CA PRO A 118 27.55 0.95 5.08
C PRO A 118 27.68 1.98 6.20
N THR A 119 28.51 1.68 7.20
CA THR A 119 28.63 2.47 8.44
C THR A 119 28.85 3.96 8.20
N GLU A 120 29.62 4.32 7.17
CA GLU A 120 29.93 5.70 6.77
C GLU A 120 28.68 6.50 6.35
N ARG A 121 27.67 5.83 5.78
CA ARG A 121 26.43 6.45 5.27
C ARG A 121 25.27 6.40 6.27
N GLN A 122 25.43 5.66 7.38
CA GLN A 122 24.38 5.54 8.39
C GLN A 122 23.94 6.90 8.99
N PRO A 123 24.86 7.84 9.34
CA PRO A 123 24.45 9.12 9.89
C PRO A 123 23.60 9.95 8.92
N GLU A 124 23.92 9.91 7.63
CA GLU A 124 23.18 10.62 6.58
C GLU A 124 21.75 10.09 6.47
N LEU A 125 21.58 8.76 6.41
CA LEU A 125 20.26 8.12 6.39
C LEU A 125 19.44 8.49 7.62
N ILE A 126 20.04 8.46 8.81
CA ILE A 126 19.34 8.82 10.05
C ILE A 126 18.85 10.27 9.98
N VAL A 127 19.70 11.21 9.58
CA VAL A 127 19.32 12.62 9.45
C VAL A 127 18.20 12.80 8.43
N GLN A 128 18.30 12.10 7.30
CA GLN A 128 17.26 12.13 6.26
C GLN A 128 15.91 11.67 6.80
N GLU A 129 15.86 10.53 7.50
CA GLU A 129 14.61 9.98 8.05
C GLU A 129 14.02 10.87 9.16
N LEU A 130 14.85 11.38 10.08
CA LEU A 130 14.41 12.35 11.08
C LEU A 130 13.83 13.61 10.41
N GLY A 131 14.45 14.09 9.34
CA GLY A 131 13.96 15.20 8.53
C GLY A 131 12.61 14.91 7.87
N CYS A 132 12.44 13.72 7.30
CA CYS A 132 11.15 13.27 6.75
C CYS A 132 10.04 13.31 7.79
N TRP A 133 10.30 12.76 8.99
CA TRP A 133 9.30 12.68 10.05
C TRP A 133 8.94 14.06 10.58
N LEU A 134 9.92 14.95 10.72
CA LEU A 134 9.68 16.35 11.10
C LEU A 134 8.85 17.10 10.06
N LEU A 135 9.11 16.88 8.76
CA LEU A 135 8.31 17.50 7.69
C LEU A 135 6.88 16.94 7.66
N LEU A 136 6.71 15.64 7.89
CA LEU A 136 5.39 15.02 8.01
C LEU A 136 4.61 15.57 9.21
N SER A 137 5.27 15.67 10.36
CA SER A 137 4.72 16.26 11.59
C SER A 137 4.22 17.68 11.32
N ARG A 138 5.08 18.54 10.75
CA ARG A 138 4.73 19.93 10.41
C ARG A 138 3.61 20.03 9.38
N ALA A 139 3.62 19.16 8.36
CA ALA A 139 2.56 19.16 7.35
C ALA A 139 1.19 18.88 7.97
N PHE A 140 1.11 17.88 8.86
CA PHE A 140 -0.13 17.57 9.57
C PHE A 140 -0.54 18.64 10.57
N GLN A 141 0.39 19.22 11.33
CA GLN A 141 0.10 20.33 12.24
C GLN A 141 -0.44 21.57 11.49
N ASN A 142 0.12 21.88 10.32
CA ASN A 142 -0.32 22.99 9.48
C ASN A 142 -1.68 22.73 8.83
N ASN A 143 -1.95 21.50 8.41
CA ASN A 143 -3.21 21.10 7.80
C ASN A 143 -3.59 19.66 8.18
N PRO A 144 -4.36 19.47 9.27
CA PRO A 144 -4.83 18.13 9.68
C PRO A 144 -5.78 17.45 8.68
N LEU A 145 -6.29 18.19 7.68
CA LEU A 145 -7.12 17.69 6.59
C LEU A 145 -6.30 17.22 5.38
N ASP A 146 -4.97 17.36 5.41
CA ASP A 146 -4.08 16.84 4.37
C ASP A 146 -4.12 15.30 4.35
N LEU A 147 -4.76 14.75 3.32
CA LEU A 147 -4.92 13.30 3.15
C LEU A 147 -3.58 12.58 3.01
N ASP A 148 -2.60 13.17 2.32
CA ASP A 148 -1.30 12.51 2.12
C ASP A 148 -0.54 12.42 3.45
N ALA A 149 -0.59 13.47 4.27
CA ALA A 149 0.01 13.46 5.60
C ALA A 149 -0.71 12.48 6.52
N LYS A 150 -2.05 12.51 6.55
CA LYS A 150 -2.86 11.59 7.36
C LYS A 150 -2.59 10.13 7.01
N ARG A 151 -2.46 9.79 5.73
CA ARG A 151 -2.15 8.43 5.28
C ARG A 151 -0.75 7.98 5.69
N ALA A 152 0.24 8.87 5.64
CA ALA A 152 1.58 8.55 6.11
C ALA A 152 1.64 8.34 7.64
N LEU A 153 0.74 8.98 8.40
CA LEU A 153 0.65 8.81 9.85
C LEU A 153 -0.15 7.56 10.25
N CYS A 154 -1.37 7.43 9.74
CA CYS A 154 -2.36 6.47 10.22
C CYS A 154 -2.57 5.27 9.29
N GLY A 155 -2.12 5.38 8.05
CA GLY A 155 -2.38 4.40 6.99
C GLY A 155 -3.48 4.84 6.04
N ALA A 156 -3.53 4.18 4.90
CA ALA A 156 -4.50 4.48 3.85
C ALA A 156 -5.91 4.01 4.19
N GLU A 157 -6.90 4.73 3.66
CA GLU A 157 -8.28 4.26 3.71
C GLU A 157 -8.42 2.95 2.93
N SER A 158 -9.27 2.06 3.44
CA SER A 158 -9.63 0.83 2.72
C SER A 158 -10.48 1.15 1.49
N ARG A 159 -10.50 0.25 0.50
CA ARG A 159 -11.37 0.35 -0.68
C ARG A 159 -12.84 0.60 -0.27
N ALA A 160 -13.35 -0.14 0.72
CA ALA A 160 -14.72 -0.01 1.22
C ALA A 160 -15.04 1.35 1.89
N THR A 161 -14.03 2.04 2.44
CA THR A 161 -14.18 3.33 3.13
C THR A 161 -13.80 4.52 2.26
N SER A 162 -13.11 4.27 1.14
CA SER A 162 -12.85 5.30 0.15
C SER A 162 -14.17 5.60 -0.56
N PRO A 163 -14.60 6.87 -0.64
CA PRO A 163 -15.76 7.22 -1.45
C PRO A 163 -15.44 6.91 -2.91
N HIS A 164 -15.80 5.71 -3.37
CA HIS A 164 -15.69 5.27 -4.77
C HIS A 164 -16.39 6.23 -5.75
N ASN A 165 -17.19 7.16 -5.23
CA ASN A 165 -18.02 8.08 -5.97
C ASN A 165 -17.69 9.56 -5.70
N ASP A 166 -16.54 9.88 -5.10
CA ASP A 166 -16.12 11.27 -5.01
C ASP A 166 -15.77 11.76 -6.43
N LEU A 167 -16.54 12.73 -6.92
CA LEU A 167 -16.38 13.47 -8.19
C LEU A 167 -15.00 14.12 -8.39
N LYS A 168 -14.10 14.00 -7.41
CA LYS A 168 -12.72 14.50 -7.41
C LYS A 168 -11.65 13.42 -7.69
N SER A 169 -12.05 12.15 -7.83
CA SER A 169 -11.10 11.09 -8.17
C SER A 169 -10.70 11.19 -9.65
N PHE A 170 -9.39 11.30 -9.91
CA PHE A 170 -8.87 11.33 -11.26
C PHE A 170 -9.09 9.95 -11.89
N HIS A 171 -9.79 9.92 -13.03
CA HIS A 171 -10.15 8.69 -13.73
C HIS A 171 -9.49 8.68 -15.10
N ARG A 172 -8.88 7.55 -15.47
CA ARG A 172 -8.25 7.39 -16.78
C ARG A 172 -8.54 6.03 -17.37
N GLN A 173 -9.19 6.03 -18.53
CA GLN A 173 -9.33 4.86 -19.37
C GLN A 173 -8.20 4.79 -20.39
N GLY A 174 -7.73 3.59 -20.69
CA GLY A 174 -6.73 3.37 -21.72
C GLY A 174 -6.06 2.00 -21.61
N ARG A 175 -4.99 1.82 -22.37
CA ARG A 175 -4.12 0.65 -22.32
C ARG A 175 -3.01 0.85 -21.29
N TRP A 176 -2.86 -0.16 -20.46
CA TRP A 176 -1.90 -0.21 -19.37
C TRP A 176 -1.06 -1.47 -19.49
N LEU A 177 0.26 -1.32 -19.44
CA LEU A 177 1.18 -2.44 -19.32
C LEU A 177 1.39 -2.76 -17.85
N CYS A 178 1.19 -4.02 -17.45
CA CYS A 178 1.70 -4.51 -16.19
C CYS A 178 3.21 -4.65 -16.28
N ILE A 179 3.95 -3.80 -15.55
CA ILE A 179 5.41 -3.73 -15.64
C ILE A 179 6.12 -4.50 -14.54
N GLY A 180 5.40 -4.95 -13.51
CA GLY A 180 5.98 -5.72 -12.43
C GLY A 180 4.99 -5.99 -11.32
N GLU A 181 5.36 -6.93 -10.45
CA GLU A 181 4.63 -7.23 -9.23
C GLU A 181 5.60 -7.45 -8.08
N GLN A 182 5.13 -7.20 -6.86
CA GLN A 182 5.84 -7.50 -5.63
C GLN A 182 4.90 -8.18 -4.66
N ILE A 183 5.28 -9.37 -4.21
CA ILE A 183 4.48 -10.20 -3.31
C ILE A 183 5.25 -10.34 -2.00
N THR A 184 4.61 -9.99 -0.90
CA THR A 184 5.23 -10.03 0.43
C THR A 184 4.30 -10.68 1.43
N ASN A 185 4.80 -11.67 2.15
CA ASN A 185 4.09 -12.29 3.26
C ASN A 185 4.12 -11.35 4.47
N ARG A 186 2.94 -10.98 4.97
CA ARG A 186 2.81 -10.15 6.16
C ARG A 186 2.73 -11.02 7.40
N ARG A 187 3.09 -10.43 8.56
CA ARG A 187 3.08 -11.11 9.86
C ARG A 187 1.68 -11.47 10.35
N ASP A 188 0.65 -10.81 9.81
CA ASP A 188 -0.77 -11.05 10.10
C ASP A 188 -1.36 -12.24 9.33
N GLY A 189 -0.55 -12.96 8.53
CA GLY A 189 -1.00 -14.10 7.74
C GLY A 189 -1.64 -13.72 6.40
N LEU A 190 -1.67 -12.41 6.07
CA LEU A 190 -2.06 -11.92 4.75
C LEU A 190 -0.85 -11.89 3.81
N ILE A 191 -1.14 -12.01 2.52
CA ILE A 191 -0.22 -11.71 1.45
C ILE A 191 -0.54 -10.30 0.95
N SER A 192 0.49 -9.46 0.92
CA SER A 192 0.47 -8.17 0.26
C SER A 192 0.91 -8.36 -1.18
N HIS A 193 0.12 -7.92 -2.15
CA HIS A 193 0.44 -7.99 -3.56
C HIS A 193 0.34 -6.62 -4.19
N SER A 194 1.50 -6.07 -4.56
CA SER A 194 1.65 -4.83 -5.30
C SER A 194 1.76 -5.14 -6.78
N THR A 195 0.89 -4.56 -7.61
CA THR A 195 0.98 -4.65 -9.07
C THR A 195 1.25 -3.25 -9.63
N TYR A 196 2.22 -3.14 -10.53
CA TYR A 196 2.64 -1.87 -11.12
C TYR A 196 2.19 -1.78 -12.57
N LEU A 197 1.47 -0.70 -12.90
CA LEU A 197 0.98 -0.42 -14.24
C LEU A 197 1.67 0.79 -14.85
N TRP A 198 1.89 0.74 -16.16
CA TRP A 198 2.46 1.81 -16.96
C TRP A 198 1.51 2.19 -18.09
N PRO A 199 1.23 3.49 -18.31
CA PRO A 199 0.38 3.90 -19.42
C PRO A 199 1.08 3.64 -20.75
N LEU A 200 0.41 2.97 -21.69
CA LEU A 200 0.90 2.81 -23.06
C LEU A 200 0.34 3.89 -24.00
N ASP A 201 -0.89 4.32 -23.76
CA ASP A 201 -1.51 5.38 -24.55
C ASP A 201 -1.00 6.73 -24.06
N ALA A 202 0.13 7.13 -24.64
CA ALA A 202 0.83 8.39 -24.42
C ALA A 202 0.06 9.60 -24.97
N GLN A 203 -1.18 9.81 -24.54
CA GLN A 203 -1.63 11.18 -24.39
C GLN A 203 -0.85 11.75 -23.20
N PRO A 204 0.00 12.78 -23.43
CA PRO A 204 0.82 13.37 -22.39
C PRO A 204 -0.11 14.02 -21.38
N VAL A 205 -0.37 13.30 -20.29
CA VAL A 205 -0.89 13.94 -19.08
C VAL A 205 0.35 14.42 -18.37
N ALA A 206 0.45 15.73 -18.18
CA ALA A 206 1.56 16.37 -17.48
C ALA A 206 1.76 15.81 -16.06
N ASP A 207 0.79 15.08 -15.51
CA ASP A 207 0.71 14.70 -14.10
C ASP A 207 1.09 13.24 -13.79
N LEU A 208 1.27 12.36 -14.79
CA LEU A 208 1.66 10.97 -14.56
C LEU A 208 3.18 10.78 -14.73
N HIS A 209 3.90 10.90 -13.62
CA HIS A 209 5.36 10.90 -13.60
C HIS A 209 6.01 9.56 -13.25
N SER A 210 5.21 8.60 -12.77
CA SER A 210 5.67 7.29 -12.28
C SER A 210 4.64 6.20 -12.57
N ALA A 211 5.00 4.94 -12.32
CA ALA A 211 4.09 3.81 -12.42
C ALA A 211 2.93 3.92 -11.41
N VAL A 212 1.79 3.37 -11.80
CA VAL A 212 0.59 3.26 -10.97
C VAL A 212 0.67 1.97 -10.16
N LEU A 213 0.38 2.06 -8.87
CA LEU A 213 0.36 0.98 -7.89
C LEU A 213 -1.09 0.56 -7.61
N LEU A 214 -1.37 -0.71 -7.86
CA LEU A 214 -2.53 -1.42 -7.34
C LEU A 214 -2.08 -2.26 -6.15
N GLN A 215 -2.78 -2.14 -5.02
CA GLN A 215 -2.43 -2.83 -3.79
C GLN A 215 -3.56 -3.76 -3.35
N ASP A 216 -3.29 -5.05 -3.37
CA ASP A 216 -4.22 -6.09 -2.92
C ASP A 216 -3.71 -6.80 -1.66
N PHE A 217 -4.67 -7.29 -0.85
CA PHE A 217 -4.39 -8.13 0.31
C PHE A 217 -5.30 -9.36 0.28
N TYR A 218 -4.72 -10.55 0.46
CA TYR A 218 -5.50 -11.80 0.51
C TYR A 218 -4.88 -12.81 1.48
N PRO A 219 -5.68 -13.70 2.11
CA PRO A 219 -5.15 -14.73 2.99
C PRO A 219 -4.23 -15.69 2.23
N ALA A 220 -3.12 -16.09 2.86
CA ALA A 220 -2.18 -17.02 2.25
C ALA A 220 -2.81 -18.37 1.82
N SER A 221 -3.86 -18.80 2.53
CA SER A 221 -4.59 -20.04 2.28
C SER A 221 -5.49 -20.02 1.05
N THR A 222 -5.94 -18.83 0.60
CA THR A 222 -7.01 -18.72 -0.42
C THR A 222 -6.46 -18.60 -1.85
N GLY A 223 -5.14 -18.44 -2.01
CA GLY A 223 -4.51 -18.27 -3.33
C GLY A 223 -4.85 -16.93 -4.02
N LYS A 224 -4.14 -16.64 -5.12
CA LYS A 224 -4.26 -15.38 -5.89
C LYS A 224 -5.64 -15.30 -6.57
N ARG A 225 -6.44 -14.26 -6.27
CA ARG A 225 -7.77 -14.06 -6.91
C ARG A 225 -7.70 -13.55 -8.36
N HIS A 226 -6.60 -12.91 -8.76
CA HIS A 226 -6.45 -12.31 -10.09
C HIS A 226 -5.26 -12.91 -10.85
N GLY A 227 -5.43 -14.10 -11.42
CA GLY A 227 -4.35 -14.81 -12.15
C GLY A 227 -3.89 -14.17 -13.47
N SER A 228 -4.57 -13.12 -13.94
CA SER A 228 -4.42 -12.54 -15.29
C SER A 228 -3.48 -11.35 -15.39
N MET A 229 -3.05 -10.74 -14.27
CA MET A 229 -2.12 -9.60 -14.30
C MET A 229 -0.72 -10.08 -13.92
N ARG A 230 0.11 -10.31 -14.94
CA ARG A 230 1.54 -10.62 -14.79
C ARG A 230 2.35 -9.57 -15.54
N ALA A 231 3.62 -9.45 -15.20
CA ALA A 231 4.51 -8.56 -15.94
C ALA A 231 4.48 -8.91 -17.44
N GLY A 232 4.35 -7.89 -18.30
CA GLY A 232 4.18 -8.05 -19.74
C GLY A 232 2.74 -8.06 -20.23
N THR A 233 1.75 -8.27 -19.37
CA THR A 233 0.34 -8.25 -19.77
C THR A 233 -0.11 -6.82 -20.08
N ILE A 234 -0.73 -6.63 -21.24
CA ILE A 234 -1.42 -5.38 -21.60
C ILE A 234 -2.87 -5.50 -21.17
N LEU A 235 -3.40 -4.45 -20.55
CA LEU A 235 -4.77 -4.38 -20.05
C LEU A 235 -5.47 -3.18 -20.68
N GLN A 236 -6.69 -3.39 -21.20
CA GLN A 236 -7.64 -2.30 -21.37
C GLN A 236 -8.34 -2.10 -20.03
N ALA A 237 -8.13 -0.95 -19.40
CA ALA A 237 -8.66 -0.72 -18.07
C ALA A 237 -9.02 0.75 -17.81
N ALA A 238 -9.97 0.92 -16.90
CA ALA A 238 -10.30 2.19 -16.29
C ALA A 238 -9.64 2.28 -14.91
N VAL A 239 -8.66 3.17 -14.77
CA VAL A 239 -7.90 3.39 -13.53
C VAL A 239 -8.50 4.57 -12.77
N GLN A 240 -8.94 4.32 -11.55
CA GLN A 240 -9.41 5.35 -10.63
C GLN A 240 -8.35 5.63 -9.58
N PHE A 241 -7.80 6.84 -9.56
CA PHE A 241 -6.73 7.23 -8.67
C PHE A 241 -7.25 7.69 -7.31
N TYR A 242 -6.51 7.33 -6.26
CA TYR A 242 -6.70 7.93 -4.96
C TYR A 242 -6.23 9.39 -4.99
N PRO A 243 -6.97 10.36 -4.43
CA PRO A 243 -6.55 11.74 -4.40
C PRO A 243 -5.21 11.90 -3.69
N SER A 244 -4.20 12.45 -4.35
CA SER A 244 -2.87 12.69 -3.79
C SER A 244 -2.16 13.77 -4.60
N ARG A 245 -1.21 14.46 -3.99
CA ARG A 245 -0.26 15.32 -4.74
C ARG A 245 0.58 14.53 -5.75
N TRP A 246 0.83 13.25 -5.46
CA TRP A 246 1.56 12.35 -6.35
C TRP A 246 0.70 11.14 -6.72
N LEU A 247 0.15 11.13 -7.93
CA LEU A 247 -0.80 10.11 -8.40
C LEU A 247 -0.14 8.75 -8.65
N GLN A 248 0.19 8.04 -7.58
CA GLN A 248 0.78 6.70 -7.65
C GLN A 248 -0.24 5.60 -7.37
N ARG A 249 -1.21 5.80 -6.47
CA ARG A 249 -2.12 4.71 -6.04
C ARG A 249 -3.46 4.77 -6.74
N ALA A 250 -3.97 3.61 -7.14
CA ALA A 250 -5.25 3.52 -7.81
C ALA A 250 -5.99 2.21 -7.50
N THR A 251 -7.24 2.15 -7.93
CA THR A 251 -8.06 0.93 -8.02
C THR A 251 -8.47 0.65 -9.46
N LEU A 252 -8.70 -0.64 -9.73
CA LEU A 252 -9.37 -1.12 -10.94
C LEU A 252 -10.71 -1.73 -10.53
N ASP A 253 -11.78 -1.33 -11.21
CA ASP A 253 -13.11 -1.91 -11.05
C ASP A 253 -13.40 -2.95 -12.15
N ASP A 254 -13.08 -2.64 -13.40
CA ASP A 254 -13.20 -3.54 -14.55
C ASP A 254 -11.98 -3.40 -15.46
N PHE A 255 -11.41 -4.54 -15.87
CA PHE A 255 -10.27 -4.60 -16.77
C PHE A 255 -10.28 -5.85 -17.63
N GLN A 256 -9.82 -5.70 -18.87
CA GLN A 256 -9.71 -6.78 -19.83
C GLN A 256 -8.26 -6.94 -20.27
N PRO A 257 -7.62 -8.10 -20.02
CA PRO A 257 -6.35 -8.43 -20.62
C PRO A 257 -6.47 -8.48 -22.14
N LEU A 258 -5.52 -7.84 -22.83
CA LEU A 258 -5.39 -7.86 -24.28
C LEU A 258 -4.30 -8.85 -24.68
N ASP A 259 -4.60 -9.70 -25.66
CA ASP A 259 -3.62 -10.60 -26.27
C ASP A 259 -2.90 -9.88 -27.42
N GLU A 260 -2.17 -8.83 -27.05
CA GLU A 260 -1.40 -7.98 -27.98
C GLU A 260 0.10 -8.19 -27.72
N PRO A 261 0.92 -8.34 -28.77
CA PRO A 261 2.37 -8.39 -28.60
C PRO A 261 2.87 -7.03 -28.09
N LEU A 262 3.75 -7.05 -27.09
CA LEU A 262 4.37 -5.85 -26.57
C LEU A 262 5.34 -5.26 -27.61
N ASP A 263 4.97 -4.13 -28.19
CA ASP A 263 5.87 -3.38 -29.06
C ASP A 263 6.92 -2.62 -28.22
N SER A 264 8.19 -2.97 -28.44
CA SER A 264 9.34 -2.33 -27.78
C SER A 264 9.39 -0.80 -27.96
N ALA A 265 8.86 -0.26 -29.08
CA ALA A 265 8.82 1.19 -29.29
C ALA A 265 7.84 1.88 -28.32
N SER A 266 6.78 1.19 -27.91
CA SER A 266 5.74 1.73 -26.99
C SER A 266 6.25 1.90 -25.56
N ILE A 267 7.37 1.27 -25.20
CA ILE A 267 8.03 1.38 -23.88
C ILE A 267 9.42 1.99 -23.95
N ALA A 268 9.91 2.36 -25.14
CA ALA A 268 11.30 2.78 -25.35
C ALA A 268 11.71 4.05 -24.57
N CYS A 269 10.76 4.89 -24.17
CA CYS A 269 11.02 6.08 -23.37
C CYS A 269 10.83 5.79 -21.88
N GLY A 270 11.88 5.32 -21.22
CA GLY A 270 11.92 5.26 -19.76
C GLY A 270 11.99 6.66 -19.13
N ILE A 271 11.66 6.75 -17.85
CA ILE A 271 11.79 7.99 -17.07
C ILE A 271 13.18 8.12 -16.46
N ASP A 272 13.57 9.35 -16.15
CA ASP A 272 14.62 9.61 -15.17
C ASP A 272 14.08 9.37 -13.77
N ILE A 273 14.23 8.13 -13.28
CA ILE A 273 13.69 7.73 -11.97
C ILE A 273 14.27 8.54 -10.81
N SER A 274 15.52 9.01 -10.94
CA SER A 274 16.17 9.83 -9.91
C SER A 274 15.56 11.22 -9.86
N GLN A 275 15.37 11.87 -11.02
CA GLN A 275 14.70 13.17 -11.07
C GLN A 275 13.22 13.06 -10.68
N THR A 276 12.52 12.02 -11.10
CA THR A 276 11.14 11.73 -10.69
C THR A 276 11.02 11.62 -9.17
N PHE A 277 11.96 10.93 -8.51
CA PHE A 277 11.97 10.83 -7.04
C PHE A 277 12.19 12.18 -6.36
N ILE A 278 13.10 13.00 -6.87
CA ILE A 278 13.34 14.35 -6.34
C ILE A 278 12.06 15.18 -6.46
N SER A 279 11.42 15.20 -7.63
CA SER A 279 10.16 15.90 -7.85
C SER A 279 9.04 15.39 -6.94
N ALA A 280 8.96 14.07 -6.73
CA ALA A 280 7.98 13.48 -5.82
C ALA A 280 8.22 13.92 -4.37
N ARG A 281 9.48 13.94 -3.91
CA ARG A 281 9.82 14.37 -2.54
C ARG A 281 9.70 15.87 -2.30
N GLN A 282 9.73 16.70 -3.34
CA GLN A 282 9.36 18.12 -3.20
C GLN A 282 7.89 18.29 -2.82
N GLN A 283 7.01 17.39 -3.25
CA GLN A 283 5.58 17.42 -2.95
C GLN A 283 5.22 16.61 -1.71
N LEU A 284 5.85 15.44 -1.56
CA LEU A 284 5.66 14.47 -0.47
C LEU A 284 7.02 14.08 0.12
N PRO A 285 7.58 14.87 1.05
CA PRO A 285 8.93 14.64 1.58
C PRO A 285 9.14 13.27 2.23
N TRP A 286 8.07 12.67 2.73
CA TRP A 286 8.02 11.36 3.36
C TRP A 286 7.77 10.20 2.39
N LEU A 287 7.63 10.44 1.08
CA LEU A 287 7.52 9.36 0.09
C LEU A 287 8.79 8.52 0.09
N GLU A 288 8.64 7.20 0.26
CA GLU A 288 9.76 6.28 0.44
C GLU A 288 10.33 5.78 -0.89
N HIS A 289 9.45 5.57 -1.88
CA HIS A 289 9.84 4.99 -3.15
C HIS A 289 9.02 5.57 -4.31
N VAL A 290 9.66 5.67 -5.48
CA VAL A 290 8.97 5.79 -6.76
C VAL A 290 9.26 4.54 -7.60
N THR A 291 8.25 4.09 -8.34
CA THR A 291 8.41 2.95 -9.27
C THR A 291 8.23 3.46 -10.69
N GLY A 292 9.01 2.95 -11.64
CA GLY A 292 8.83 3.31 -13.04
C GLY A 292 9.65 2.47 -14.00
N LEU A 293 9.36 2.65 -15.29
CA LEU A 293 10.13 2.09 -16.38
C LEU A 293 11.35 2.98 -16.64
N VAL A 294 12.54 2.40 -16.59
CA VAL A 294 13.80 3.01 -17.04
C VAL A 294 14.29 2.28 -18.28
N GLY A 295 15.07 2.93 -19.14
CA GLY A 295 15.63 2.26 -20.31
C GLY A 295 16.00 3.22 -21.44
N PRO A 296 16.80 2.77 -22.42
CA PRO A 296 17.52 1.49 -22.48
C PRO A 296 18.51 1.27 -21.33
N CYS A 297 18.76 0.01 -20.94
CA CYS A 297 19.59 -0.28 -19.78
C CYS A 297 20.38 -1.60 -19.85
N GLN A 298 21.34 -1.76 -18.94
CA GLN A 298 22.19 -2.96 -18.84
C GLN A 298 22.59 -3.23 -17.38
N LEU A 299 22.54 -4.49 -16.98
CA LEU A 299 23.06 -4.95 -15.69
C LEU A 299 24.58 -5.06 -15.70
N PHE A 300 25.20 -4.58 -14.64
CA PHE A 300 26.62 -4.68 -14.38
C PHE A 300 26.85 -5.22 -12.96
N LYS A 301 27.86 -6.05 -12.78
CA LYS A 301 28.30 -6.52 -11.46
C LYS A 301 29.68 -5.97 -11.17
N GLU A 302 29.82 -5.26 -10.07
CA GLU A 302 31.12 -4.85 -9.56
C GLU A 302 31.87 -6.06 -8.97
N ALA A 303 33.19 -6.16 -9.18
CA ALA A 303 33.97 -7.37 -8.88
C ALA A 303 33.85 -7.87 -7.43
N ALA A 304 33.71 -6.95 -6.47
CA ALA A 304 33.49 -7.24 -5.05
C ALA A 304 32.35 -6.40 -4.45
N GLY A 305 31.44 -5.88 -5.30
CA GLY A 305 30.46 -4.88 -4.92
C GLY A 305 29.01 -5.25 -5.31
N PRO A 306 28.08 -4.29 -5.17
CA PRO A 306 26.69 -4.49 -5.55
C PRO A 306 26.54 -4.62 -7.08
N TYR A 307 25.34 -5.02 -7.49
CA TYR A 307 24.96 -4.88 -8.90
C TYR A 307 24.57 -3.43 -9.17
N TRP A 308 24.73 -3.04 -10.43
CA TRP A 308 24.37 -1.73 -10.93
C TRP A 308 23.51 -1.89 -12.18
N LEU A 309 22.49 -1.05 -12.31
CA LEU A 309 21.76 -0.88 -13.55
C LEU A 309 22.22 0.41 -14.22
N LYS A 310 22.89 0.26 -15.36
CA LYS A 310 23.24 1.41 -16.22
C LYS A 310 22.06 1.75 -17.10
N THR A 311 21.57 2.97 -17.00
CA THR A 311 20.50 3.53 -17.83
C THR A 311 21.07 4.64 -18.73
N ASN A 312 20.23 5.24 -19.57
CA ASN A 312 20.54 6.47 -20.30
C ASN A 312 20.66 7.71 -19.39
N THR A 313 20.01 7.71 -18.22
CA THR A 313 19.98 8.84 -17.28
C THR A 313 21.04 8.73 -16.18
N GLY A 314 21.60 7.54 -15.93
CA GLY A 314 22.64 7.38 -14.92
C GLY A 314 22.96 5.92 -14.57
N LEU A 315 23.57 5.75 -13.41
CA LEU A 315 23.88 4.46 -12.80
C LEU A 315 23.07 4.32 -11.52
N LEU A 316 22.27 3.26 -11.44
CA LEU A 316 21.45 2.96 -10.27
C LEU A 316 22.05 1.75 -9.54
N PRO A 317 22.50 1.87 -8.28
CA PRO A 317 22.91 0.71 -7.49
C PRO A 317 21.68 -0.14 -7.17
N LEU A 318 21.83 -1.46 -7.20
CA LEU A 318 20.76 -2.41 -6.98
C LEU A 318 20.84 -3.01 -5.57
N SER A 319 19.69 -3.13 -4.90
CA SER A 319 19.58 -3.73 -3.57
C SER A 319 19.69 -5.27 -3.60
N GLN A 320 19.34 -5.90 -4.71
CA GLN A 320 19.40 -7.35 -4.87
C GLN A 320 20.82 -7.84 -5.17
N HIS A 321 21.13 -9.07 -4.74
CA HIS A 321 22.46 -9.68 -4.87
C HIS A 321 22.54 -10.79 -5.93
N SER A 322 21.45 -11.08 -6.63
CA SER A 322 21.38 -12.11 -7.66
C SER A 322 20.29 -11.79 -8.66
N PHE A 323 20.54 -12.08 -9.94
CA PHE A 323 19.60 -11.87 -11.03
C PHE A 323 19.55 -13.09 -11.95
N PRO A 324 18.44 -13.32 -12.67
CA PRO A 324 18.37 -14.34 -13.70
C PRO A 324 19.44 -14.11 -14.78
N ALA A 325 20.05 -15.19 -15.27
CA ALA A 325 21.07 -15.11 -16.32
C ALA A 325 20.56 -14.41 -17.60
N ALA A 326 19.26 -14.54 -17.90
CA ALA A 326 18.60 -13.88 -19.03
C ALA A 326 18.65 -12.35 -18.95
N ALA A 327 18.78 -11.77 -17.75
CA ALA A 327 18.84 -10.32 -17.55
C ALA A 327 20.24 -9.73 -17.79
N GLY A 328 21.28 -10.56 -17.99
CA GLY A 328 22.66 -10.09 -18.17
C GLY A 328 22.98 -9.44 -19.52
N GLY A 329 22.07 -9.53 -20.49
CA GLY A 329 22.21 -8.92 -21.82
C GLY A 329 21.74 -7.46 -21.87
N PRO A 330 21.77 -6.82 -23.05
CA PRO A 330 21.12 -5.54 -23.29
C PRO A 330 19.61 -5.63 -23.02
N LEU A 331 19.09 -4.67 -22.27
CA LEU A 331 17.68 -4.58 -21.92
C LEU A 331 17.07 -3.36 -22.60
N SER A 332 15.90 -3.53 -23.23
CA SER A 332 15.16 -2.41 -23.79
C SER A 332 14.67 -1.50 -22.67
N ASN A 333 14.18 -2.09 -21.58
CA ASN A 333 13.74 -1.39 -20.40
C ASN A 333 13.80 -2.26 -19.15
N ALA A 334 13.63 -1.63 -17.99
CA ALA A 334 13.50 -2.26 -16.69
C ALA A 334 12.47 -1.52 -15.83
N CYS A 335 11.63 -2.27 -15.11
CA CYS A 335 10.81 -1.73 -14.05
C CYS A 335 11.64 -1.71 -12.76
N VAL A 336 11.89 -0.51 -12.23
CA VAL A 336 12.66 -0.33 -11.00
C VAL A 336 11.84 0.40 -9.95
N ARG A 337 12.02 0.01 -8.68
CA ARG A 337 11.53 0.73 -7.51
C ARG A 337 12.72 1.41 -6.84
N TRP A 338 12.74 2.74 -6.85
CA TRP A 338 13.86 3.56 -6.40
C TRP A 338 13.54 4.26 -5.08
N ASN A 339 14.43 4.14 -4.09
CA ASN A 339 14.26 4.73 -2.76
C ASN A 339 15.09 6.00 -2.51
N GLY A 340 15.77 6.52 -3.54
CA GLY A 340 16.72 7.62 -3.42
C GLY A 340 18.18 7.20 -3.22
N ARG A 341 18.44 5.94 -2.86
CA ARG A 341 19.78 5.38 -2.65
C ARG A 341 20.06 4.14 -3.46
N GLU A 342 19.11 3.19 -3.49
CA GLU A 342 19.18 1.89 -4.15
C GLU A 342 17.87 1.63 -4.91
N ALA A 343 18.02 0.93 -6.04
CA ALA A 343 16.93 0.45 -6.88
C ALA A 343 16.70 -1.04 -6.59
N GLU A 344 15.45 -1.43 -6.52
CA GLU A 344 15.02 -2.81 -6.63
C GLU A 344 14.55 -3.04 -8.07
N LEU A 345 15.18 -3.96 -8.80
CA LEU A 345 14.79 -4.34 -10.15
C LEU A 345 13.68 -5.39 -10.08
N LEU A 346 12.47 -5.03 -10.48
CA LEU A 346 11.31 -5.92 -10.41
C LEU A 346 11.15 -6.76 -11.68
N THR A 347 11.36 -6.13 -12.83
CA THR A 347 11.19 -6.75 -14.15
C THR A 347 12.19 -6.17 -15.13
N ALA A 348 12.77 -7.00 -15.98
CA ALA A 348 13.57 -6.61 -17.12
C ALA A 348 12.86 -6.98 -18.44
N PHE A 349 12.99 -6.12 -19.44
CA PHE A 349 12.46 -6.32 -20.79
C PHE A 349 13.63 -6.49 -21.76
N SER A 350 13.67 -7.64 -22.43
CA SER A 350 14.72 -8.00 -23.39
C SER A 350 14.09 -8.33 -24.74
N ALA A 351 14.65 -7.80 -25.82
CA ALA A 351 14.26 -8.20 -27.17
C ALA A 351 14.52 -9.69 -27.44
N THR A 352 15.47 -10.30 -26.74
CA THR A 352 15.86 -11.71 -26.92
C THR A 352 15.03 -12.65 -26.06
N TRP A 353 14.79 -12.28 -24.80
CA TRP A 353 14.20 -13.18 -23.79
C TRP A 353 12.78 -12.77 -23.36
N GLY A 354 12.23 -11.69 -23.92
CA GLY A 354 10.93 -11.16 -23.54
C GLY A 354 10.97 -10.54 -22.14
N VAL A 355 9.97 -10.86 -21.32
CA VAL A 355 9.79 -10.30 -19.99
C VAL A 355 10.41 -11.23 -18.94
N ILE A 356 11.30 -10.67 -18.12
CA ILE A 356 12.08 -11.41 -17.12
C ILE A 356 11.73 -10.83 -15.73
N ALA A 357 11.10 -11.62 -14.87
CA ALA A 357 10.95 -11.26 -13.45
C ALA A 357 12.31 -11.36 -12.75
N CYS A 358 12.66 -10.34 -11.96
CA CYS A 358 14.00 -10.17 -11.39
C CYS A 358 14.04 -10.26 -9.86
#